data_AF-A0A183IRR8-F1
#
_entry.id   AF-A0A183IRR8-F1
#
_cell.length_a   1.000
_cell.length_b   1.000
_cell.length_c   1.000
_cell.angle_alpha   90.00
_cell.angle_beta   90.00
_cell.angle_gamma   90.00
#
_symmetry.space_group_name_H-M   'P 1'
#
loop_
_entity.id
_entity.type
_entity.pdbx_description
1 polymer ?
#
loop_
_entity_poly.entity_id
_entity_poly.type
_entity_poly.pdbx_seq_one_letter_code
_entity_poly.pdbx_strand_id
1 'polypeptide(L)'
;MHMCGHFFVITDESTKIGSFNLPNRTVVIVMTVLQSAVLMVSLAQHVYSLLHVNSIFDCHFNASLSPPSNDLFMTVDVVVYDYGFFHLLLGTEKCVANYLDGGYMRFTWCLMHAISQLLVFRVACGNAVLPLLMQPAVFMQSIYSLGLIILALATIPQLLSAFIDAFTANLVYLTAIYYSGTAANWFFTFVLWHYFWNIKKTKKLLRGSPV
;
A
#
# COMPACT_ATOMS: atom_id res chain seq x y z
N MET A 1 6.85 24.30 -30.71
CA MET A 1 7.28 22.90 -30.47
C MET A 1 6.37 22.30 -29.40
N HIS A 2 5.35 21.54 -29.81
CA HIS A 2 4.44 20.83 -28.89
C HIS A 2 5.11 19.51 -28.47
N MET A 3 5.79 19.50 -27.32
CA MET A 3 6.31 18.26 -26.74
C MET A 3 5.16 17.51 -26.03
N CYS A 4 5.07 16.21 -26.29
CA CYS A 4 4.17 15.19 -25.73
C CYS A 4 3.67 15.47 -24.30
N GLY A 5 2.42 15.94 -24.14
CA GLY A 5 1.83 16.28 -22.84
C GLY A 5 0.77 15.31 -22.27
N HIS A 6 0.41 14.21 -22.95
CA HIS A 6 -0.76 13.41 -22.55
C HIS A 6 -0.52 11.89 -22.50
N PHE A 7 0.63 11.45 -21.98
CA PHE A 7 0.84 10.00 -21.75
C PHE A 7 0.10 9.49 -20.50
N PHE A 8 -0.08 10.34 -19.48
CA PHE A 8 -0.74 9.96 -18.24
C PHE A 8 -1.55 11.13 -17.69
N VAL A 9 -2.87 10.96 -17.60
CA VAL A 9 -3.79 11.99 -17.09
C VAL A 9 -4.83 11.33 -16.20
N ILE A 10 -4.94 11.80 -14.95
CA ILE A 10 -6.01 11.40 -14.05
C ILE A 10 -7.00 12.57 -13.99
N THR A 11 -8.23 12.32 -14.40
CA THR A 11 -9.37 13.23 -14.22
C THR A 11 -10.29 12.69 -13.13
N ASP A 12 -11.28 13.46 -12.68
CA ASP A 12 -12.24 12.99 -11.68
C ASP A 12 -13.04 11.77 -12.15
N GLU A 13 -13.34 11.68 -13.45
CA GLU A 13 -14.18 10.62 -14.02
C GLU A 13 -13.37 9.42 -14.51
N SER A 14 -12.18 9.65 -15.06
CA SER A 14 -11.39 8.61 -15.74
C SER A 14 -9.89 8.83 -15.64
N THR A 15 -9.15 7.72 -15.71
CA THR A 15 -7.69 7.67 -15.75
C THR A 15 -7.27 7.23 -17.14
N LYS A 16 -6.49 8.09 -17.82
CA LYS A 16 -5.93 7.82 -19.14
C LYS A 16 -4.46 7.45 -19.04
N ILE A 17 -4.11 6.28 -19.55
CA ILE A 17 -2.74 5.75 -19.62
C ILE A 17 -2.43 5.40 -21.09
N GLY A 18 -1.62 6.23 -21.74
CA GLY A 18 -1.38 6.16 -23.19
C GLY A 18 -2.70 6.27 -23.97
N SER A 19 -3.04 5.20 -24.69
CA SER A 19 -4.28 5.10 -25.48
C SER A 19 -5.47 4.54 -24.69
N PHE A 20 -5.25 4.01 -23.49
CA PHE A 20 -6.32 3.42 -22.68
C PHE A 20 -6.98 4.49 -21.81
N ASN A 21 -8.31 4.56 -21.86
CA ASN A 21 -9.10 5.39 -20.97
C ASN A 21 -9.96 4.49 -20.07
N LEU A 22 -9.65 4.45 -18.78
CA LEU A 22 -10.33 3.61 -17.80
C LEU A 22 -11.16 4.47 -16.85
N PRO A 23 -12.44 4.15 -16.60
CA PRO A 23 -13.22 4.88 -15.62
C PRO A 23 -12.64 4.63 -14.22
N ASN A 24 -12.52 5.69 -13.42
CA ASN A 24 -11.90 5.62 -12.10
C ASN A 24 -12.58 4.59 -11.19
N ARG A 25 -13.89 4.40 -11.36
CA ARG A 25 -14.66 3.36 -10.68
C ARG A 25 -14.03 1.96 -10.85
N THR A 26 -13.68 1.59 -12.09
CA THR A 26 -13.09 0.27 -12.38
C THR A 26 -11.70 0.15 -11.79
N VAL A 27 -10.88 1.20 -11.92
CA VAL A 27 -9.52 1.22 -11.35
C VAL A 27 -9.56 1.10 -9.83
N VAL A 28 -10.47 1.81 -9.15
CA VAL A 28 -10.67 1.71 -7.71
C VAL A 28 -11.10 0.30 -7.31
N ILE A 29 -12.04 -0.33 -8.01
CA ILE A 29 -12.47 -1.71 -7.71
C ILE A 29 -11.28 -2.68 -7.81
N VAL A 30 -10.54 -2.63 -8.92
CA VAL A 30 -9.39 -3.52 -9.13
C VAL A 30 -8.33 -3.32 -8.05
N MET A 31 -7.95 -2.07 -7.76
CA MET A 31 -6.96 -1.76 -6.74
C MET A 31 -7.42 -2.12 -5.34
N THR A 32 -8.70 -1.92 -5.00
CA THR A 32 -9.30 -2.38 -3.73
C THR A 32 -9.20 -3.90 -3.58
N VAL A 33 -9.45 -4.67 -4.64
CA VAL A 33 -9.33 -6.13 -4.61
C VAL A 33 -7.88 -6.56 -4.39
N LEU A 34 -6.94 -5.97 -5.13
CA LEU A 34 -5.51 -6.25 -4.96
C LEU A 34 -5.02 -5.88 -3.56
N GLN A 35 -5.41 -4.72 -3.05
CA GLN A 35 -5.04 -4.25 -1.71
C GLN A 35 -5.66 -5.14 -0.62
N SER A 36 -6.88 -5.63 -0.85
CA SER A 36 -7.53 -6.59 0.05
C SER A 36 -6.80 -7.92 0.08
N ALA A 37 -6.23 -8.40 -1.03
CA ALA A 37 -5.38 -9.60 -1.03
C ALA A 37 -4.11 -9.41 -0.18
N VAL A 38 -3.39 -8.31 -0.37
CA VAL A 38 -2.22 -7.93 0.45
C VAL A 38 -2.57 -7.87 1.93
N LEU A 39 -3.71 -7.26 2.24
CA LEU A 39 -4.22 -7.12 3.60
C LEU A 39 -4.55 -8.47 4.25
N MET A 40 -5.18 -9.38 3.52
CA MET A 40 -5.51 -10.71 4.03
C MET A 40 -4.25 -11.52 4.35
N VAL A 41 -3.22 -11.43 3.50
CA VAL A 41 -1.92 -12.04 3.77
C VAL A 41 -1.30 -11.45 5.04
N SER A 42 -1.34 -10.12 5.20
CA SER A 42 -0.85 -9.46 6.41
C SER A 42 -1.59 -9.87 7.68
N LEU A 43 -2.92 -9.97 7.63
CA LEU A 43 -3.72 -10.43 8.76
C LEU A 43 -3.38 -11.89 9.11
N ALA A 44 -3.16 -12.73 8.09
CA ALA A 44 -2.69 -14.10 8.31
C ALA A 44 -1.31 -14.14 8.99
N GLN A 45 -0.39 -13.22 8.67
CA GLN A 45 0.90 -13.10 9.39
C GLN A 45 0.71 -12.81 10.88
N HIS A 46 -0.19 -11.88 11.22
CA HIS A 46 -0.51 -11.59 12.63
C HIS A 46 -1.16 -12.77 13.34
N VAL A 47 -2.13 -13.43 12.72
CA VAL A 47 -2.78 -14.63 13.28
C VAL A 47 -1.76 -15.74 13.50
N TYR A 48 -0.88 -15.99 12.53
CA TYR A 48 0.16 -17.01 12.65
C TYR A 48 1.12 -16.70 13.80
N SER A 49 1.60 -15.46 13.89
CA SER A 49 2.49 -14.98 14.96
C SER A 49 1.87 -15.14 16.34
N LEU A 50 0.58 -14.78 16.49
CA LEU A 50 -0.14 -14.92 17.76
C LEU A 50 -0.29 -16.38 18.18
N LEU A 51 -0.56 -17.29 17.24
CA LEU A 51 -0.79 -18.70 17.54
C LEU A 51 0.49 -19.47 17.88
N HIS A 52 1.64 -19.11 17.29
CA HIS A 52 2.88 -19.90 17.41
C HIS A 52 3.96 -19.23 18.26
N VAL A 53 4.03 -17.90 18.27
CA VAL A 53 5.11 -17.11 18.90
C VAL A 53 4.62 -16.31 20.11
N ASN A 54 3.30 -16.28 20.35
CA ASN A 54 2.65 -15.47 21.40
C ASN A 54 3.00 -13.96 21.31
N SER A 55 3.25 -13.46 20.11
CA SER A 55 3.54 -12.06 19.81
C SER A 55 2.66 -11.57 18.66
N ILE A 56 2.38 -10.26 18.60
CA ILE A 56 1.51 -9.70 17.55
C ILE A 56 2.11 -9.83 16.16
N PHE A 57 3.43 -9.68 16.06
CA PHE A 57 4.17 -9.83 14.82
C PHE A 57 5.62 -10.16 15.17
N ASP A 58 6.14 -11.29 14.72
CA ASP A 58 7.55 -11.64 14.86
C ASP A 58 8.12 -12.03 13.50
N CYS A 59 8.65 -11.03 12.78
CA CYS A 59 9.39 -11.26 11.54
C CYS A 59 10.89 -11.24 11.78
N HIS A 60 11.59 -12.23 11.22
CA HIS A 60 13.04 -12.37 11.33
C HIS A 60 13.65 -12.87 10.02
N PHE A 61 14.87 -12.43 9.69
CA PHE A 61 15.58 -12.81 8.45
C PHE A 61 16.61 -13.94 8.67
N ASN A 62 16.39 -14.77 9.69
CA ASN A 62 17.41 -15.64 10.28
C ASN A 62 18.09 -16.58 9.26
N ALA A 63 19.41 -16.41 9.08
CA ALA A 63 20.23 -17.15 8.12
C ALA A 63 20.98 -18.34 8.73
N SER A 64 20.80 -18.65 10.02
CA SER A 64 21.70 -19.56 10.77
C SER A 64 21.04 -20.75 11.48
N LEU A 65 19.72 -20.93 11.36
CA LEU A 65 19.03 -22.11 11.86
C LEU A 65 18.05 -22.56 10.79
N SER A 66 18.26 -23.75 10.23
CA SER A 66 17.32 -24.43 9.34
C SER A 66 15.92 -24.32 9.95
N PRO A 67 15.04 -23.43 9.43
CA PRO A 67 13.74 -23.30 10.01
C PRO A 67 12.97 -24.58 9.65
N PRO A 68 12.06 -25.08 10.51
CA PRO A 68 11.02 -25.95 10.00
C PRO A 68 10.37 -25.20 8.84
N SER A 69 10.08 -25.90 7.75
CA SER A 69 9.74 -25.39 6.40
C SER A 69 8.57 -24.39 6.27
N ASN A 70 8.06 -23.86 7.39
CA ASN A 70 6.96 -22.92 7.51
C ASN A 70 7.36 -21.49 7.96
N ASP A 71 8.63 -21.20 8.29
CA ASP A 71 9.03 -19.84 8.74
C ASP A 71 9.21 -18.81 7.62
N LEU A 72 9.27 -19.23 6.34
CA LEU A 72 9.45 -18.28 5.22
C LEU A 72 8.35 -17.20 5.19
N PHE A 73 7.14 -17.56 5.64
CA PHE A 73 6.01 -16.64 5.75
C PHE A 73 6.25 -15.49 6.73
N MET A 74 7.06 -15.70 7.76
CA MET A 74 7.45 -14.71 8.75
C MET A 74 8.81 -14.06 8.44
N THR A 75 9.41 -14.35 7.28
CA THR A 75 10.65 -13.67 6.84
C THR A 75 10.40 -12.43 6.00
N VAL A 76 9.13 -12.00 5.84
CA VAL A 76 8.75 -10.88 4.96
C VAL A 76 7.66 -10.03 5.60
N ASP A 77 7.63 -8.74 5.31
CA ASP A 77 6.48 -7.86 5.57
C ASP A 77 5.79 -7.52 4.26
N VAL A 78 4.64 -8.13 4.00
CA VAL A 78 3.91 -7.95 2.74
C VAL A 78 3.24 -6.58 2.63
N VAL A 79 2.94 -5.90 3.74
CA VAL A 79 2.27 -4.57 3.73
C VAL A 79 3.27 -3.43 3.62
N VAL A 80 4.43 -3.55 4.25
CA VAL A 80 5.51 -2.57 4.14
C VAL A 80 6.39 -2.86 2.92
N TYR A 81 6.21 -4.01 2.27
CA TYR A 81 7.08 -4.53 1.22
C TYR A 81 8.53 -4.74 1.69
N ASP A 82 8.70 -5.14 2.96
CA ASP A 82 10.01 -5.47 3.53
C ASP A 82 10.32 -6.95 3.33
N TYR A 83 10.93 -7.27 2.19
CA TYR A 83 11.40 -8.62 1.86
C TYR A 83 12.89 -8.82 2.24
N GLY A 84 13.38 -8.05 3.22
CA GLY A 84 14.80 -7.94 3.56
C GLY A 84 15.46 -6.68 3.02
N PHE A 85 14.66 -5.72 2.54
CA PHE A 85 15.15 -4.43 2.07
C PHE A 85 15.79 -3.65 3.22
N PHE A 86 15.10 -3.55 4.36
CA PHE A 86 15.62 -2.83 5.51
C PHE A 86 16.75 -3.61 6.20
N HIS A 87 16.69 -4.94 6.19
CA HIS A 87 17.81 -5.79 6.63
C HIS A 87 19.09 -5.47 5.85
N LEU A 88 19.00 -5.39 4.52
CA LEU A 88 20.14 -5.11 3.66
C LEU A 88 20.70 -3.69 3.86
N LEU A 89 19.84 -2.69 4.09
CA LEU A 89 20.27 -1.30 4.24
C LEU A 89 20.74 -0.94 5.64
N LEU A 90 20.10 -1.48 6.67
CA LEU A 90 20.29 -1.09 8.07
C LEU A 90 20.95 -2.17 8.93
N GLY A 91 21.15 -3.39 8.39
CA GLY A 91 21.69 -4.52 9.13
C GLY A 91 20.75 -5.07 10.19
N THR A 92 19.43 -4.86 10.06
CA THR A 92 18.44 -5.25 11.06
C THR A 92 18.11 -6.74 10.99
N GLU A 93 18.14 -7.47 12.10
CA GLU A 93 17.84 -8.91 12.11
C GLU A 93 16.35 -9.25 11.91
N LYS A 94 15.47 -8.27 12.17
CA LYS A 94 14.02 -8.36 12.05
C LYS A 94 13.47 -7.40 11.00
N CYS A 95 12.22 -7.61 10.58
CA CYS A 95 11.51 -6.63 9.74
C CYS A 95 11.44 -5.26 10.44
N VAL A 96 11.42 -4.18 9.65
CA VAL A 96 11.37 -2.80 10.19
C VAL A 96 10.19 -2.57 11.16
N ALA A 97 9.04 -3.19 10.89
CA ALA A 97 7.84 -3.10 11.75
C ALA A 97 8.07 -3.64 13.17
N ASN A 98 8.95 -4.64 13.34
CA ASN A 98 9.29 -5.14 14.66
C ASN A 98 10.02 -4.08 15.51
N TYR A 99 10.82 -3.21 14.89
CA TYR A 99 11.57 -2.16 15.59
C TYR A 99 10.74 -0.91 15.87
N LEU A 100 9.78 -0.57 15.00
CA LEU A 100 8.97 0.64 15.16
C LEU A 100 7.97 0.51 16.32
N ASP A 101 7.24 -0.60 16.34
CA ASP A 101 6.06 -0.74 17.19
C ASP A 101 5.76 -2.21 17.56
N GLY A 102 6.62 -3.16 17.19
CA GLY A 102 6.36 -4.59 17.37
C GLY A 102 5.17 -5.11 16.54
N GLY A 103 4.73 -4.35 15.53
CA GLY A 103 3.61 -4.68 14.65
C GLY A 103 2.19 -4.35 15.17
N TYR A 104 2.05 -3.66 16.30
CA TYR A 104 0.75 -3.26 16.87
C TYR A 104 -0.02 -2.24 16.01
N MET A 105 0.67 -1.20 15.54
CA MET A 105 0.18 -0.19 14.60
C MET A 105 -0.21 -0.84 13.28
N ARG A 106 0.60 -1.79 12.77
CA ARG A 106 0.27 -2.56 11.55
C ARG A 106 -0.98 -3.40 11.73
N PHE A 107 -1.10 -4.13 12.84
CA PHE A 107 -2.30 -4.92 13.13
C PHE A 107 -3.55 -4.05 13.21
N THR A 108 -3.47 -2.94 13.96
CA THR A 108 -4.57 -1.97 14.09
C THR A 108 -4.93 -1.35 12.74
N TRP A 109 -3.93 -0.97 11.96
CA TRP A 109 -4.12 -0.46 10.61
C TRP A 109 -4.80 -1.50 9.71
N CYS A 110 -4.39 -2.77 9.76
CA CYS A 110 -5.00 -3.82 8.96
C CYS A 110 -6.49 -3.98 9.26
N LEU A 111 -6.88 -3.99 10.52
CA LEU A 111 -8.30 -4.08 10.92
C LEU A 111 -9.11 -2.88 10.42
N MET A 112 -8.62 -1.66 10.65
CA MET A 112 -9.30 -0.43 10.23
C MET A 112 -9.36 -0.32 8.70
N HIS A 113 -8.28 -0.73 8.02
CA HIS A 113 -8.19 -0.70 6.57
C HIS A 113 -9.12 -1.75 5.93
N ALA A 114 -9.28 -2.94 6.53
CA ALA A 114 -10.23 -3.96 6.09
C ALA A 114 -11.66 -3.42 6.07
N ILE A 115 -12.09 -2.77 7.16
CA ILE A 115 -13.40 -2.13 7.26
C ILE A 115 -13.53 -1.06 6.17
N SER A 116 -12.50 -0.24 5.98
CA SER A 116 -12.52 0.82 4.99
C SER A 116 -12.63 0.31 3.55
N GLN A 117 -11.95 -0.79 3.20
CA GLN A 117 -12.00 -1.41 1.88
C GLN A 117 -13.38 -2.02 1.59
N LEU A 118 -14.03 -2.62 2.60
CA LEU A 118 -15.42 -3.10 2.47
C LEU A 118 -16.40 -1.96 2.16
N LEU A 119 -16.20 -0.78 2.76
CA LEU A 119 -17.01 0.40 2.47
C LEU A 119 -16.77 0.92 1.04
N VAL A 120 -15.51 0.95 0.58
CA VAL A 120 -15.19 1.32 -0.82
C VAL A 120 -15.81 0.32 -1.77
N PHE A 121 -15.68 -0.97 -1.52
CA PHE A 121 -16.26 -2.01 -2.37
C PHE A 121 -17.78 -1.86 -2.45
N ARG A 122 -18.45 -1.59 -1.33
CA ARG A 122 -19.90 -1.33 -1.30
C ARG A 122 -20.29 -0.11 -2.13
N VAL A 123 -19.54 0.99 -2.04
CA VAL A 123 -19.81 2.24 -2.80
C VAL A 123 -19.42 2.11 -4.27
N ALA A 124 -18.38 1.35 -4.61
CA ALA A 124 -17.91 1.19 -5.97
C ALA A 124 -18.73 0.14 -6.73
N CYS A 125 -19.16 -0.95 -6.09
CA CYS A 125 -20.04 -1.94 -6.71
C CYS A 125 -21.52 -1.53 -6.65
N GLY A 126 -21.96 -0.90 -5.56
CA GLY A 126 -23.30 -0.33 -5.46
C GLY A 126 -23.41 1.00 -6.20
N ASN A 127 -24.57 1.34 -6.74
CA ASN A 127 -24.81 2.69 -7.30
C ASN A 127 -25.07 3.74 -6.20
N ALA A 128 -24.44 3.59 -5.03
CA ALA A 128 -24.68 4.43 -3.86
C ALA A 128 -23.80 5.68 -3.88
N VAL A 129 -24.38 6.85 -4.13
CA VAL A 129 -23.67 8.14 -4.13
C VAL A 129 -23.55 8.69 -2.70
N LEU A 130 -22.82 7.97 -1.83
CA LEU A 130 -22.66 8.35 -0.42
C LEU A 130 -21.19 8.67 -0.09
N PRO A 131 -20.73 9.91 -0.32
CA PRO A 131 -19.35 10.32 -0.06
C PRO A 131 -18.90 10.11 1.39
N LEU A 132 -19.83 10.14 2.36
CA LEU A 132 -19.51 9.94 3.77
C LEU A 132 -18.88 8.55 4.02
N LEU A 133 -19.32 7.51 3.30
CA LEU A 133 -18.78 6.16 3.46
C LEU A 133 -17.36 6.01 2.89
N MET A 134 -16.96 6.87 1.95
CA MET A 134 -15.62 6.84 1.37
C MET A 134 -14.58 7.58 2.21
N GLN A 135 -14.98 8.51 3.08
CA GLN A 135 -14.04 9.32 3.86
C GLN A 135 -13.04 8.48 4.69
N PRO A 136 -13.47 7.43 5.42
CA PRO A 136 -12.53 6.60 6.16
C PRO A 136 -11.50 5.92 5.25
N ALA A 137 -11.92 5.46 4.07
CA ALA A 137 -11.04 4.78 3.14
C ALA A 137 -10.02 5.71 2.50
N VAL A 138 -10.45 6.91 2.07
CA VAL A 138 -9.52 7.93 1.56
C VAL A 138 -8.49 8.30 2.63
N PHE A 139 -8.92 8.48 3.88
CA PHE A 139 -8.03 8.79 4.99
C PHE A 139 -7.04 7.65 5.28
N MET A 140 -7.53 6.42 5.42
CA MET A 140 -6.69 5.25 5.72
C MET A 140 -5.67 4.96 4.61
N GLN A 141 -6.08 5.06 3.33
CA GLN A 141 -5.19 4.85 2.19
C GLN A 141 -4.14 5.98 2.08
N SER A 142 -4.51 7.22 2.43
CA SER A 142 -3.58 8.36 2.43
C SER A 142 -2.52 8.21 3.52
N ILE A 143 -2.90 7.84 4.74
CA ILE A 143 -1.95 7.59 5.85
C ILE A 143 -1.00 6.45 5.50
N TYR A 144 -1.53 5.37 4.92
CA TYR A 144 -0.71 4.24 4.53
C TYR A 144 0.37 4.62 3.51
N SER A 145 -0.05 5.29 2.43
CA SER A 145 0.88 5.69 1.38
C SER A 145 1.88 6.75 1.86
N LEU A 146 1.45 7.65 2.76
CA LEU A 146 2.35 8.58 3.44
C LEU A 146 3.40 7.84 4.28
N GLY A 147 2.99 6.83 5.04
CA GLY A 147 3.89 6.01 5.85
C GLY A 147 4.98 5.33 5.01
N LEU A 148 4.61 4.74 3.87
CA LEU A 148 5.57 4.16 2.92
C LEU A 148 6.55 5.20 2.36
N ILE A 149 6.07 6.40 2.03
CA ILE A 149 6.95 7.50 1.58
C ILE A 149 7.88 7.95 2.70
N ILE A 150 7.41 8.08 3.94
CA ILE A 150 8.26 8.47 5.08
C ILE A 150 9.37 7.44 5.28
N LEU A 151 9.05 6.14 5.24
CA LEU A 151 10.05 5.08 5.32
C LEU A 151 11.03 5.09 4.15
N ALA A 152 10.54 5.40 2.93
CA ALA A 152 11.39 5.57 1.76
C ALA A 152 12.36 6.72 1.98
N LEU A 153 11.87 7.90 2.39
CA LEU A 153 12.68 9.09 2.64
C LEU A 153 13.70 8.86 3.76
N ALA A 154 13.31 8.15 4.82
CA ALA A 154 14.18 7.81 5.94
C ALA A 154 15.35 6.90 5.54
N THR A 155 15.18 6.10 4.49
CA THR A 155 16.20 5.14 4.00
C THR A 155 16.95 5.59 2.76
N ILE A 156 16.57 6.72 2.13
CA ILE A 156 17.28 7.27 0.96
C ILE A 156 18.79 7.42 1.18
N PRO A 157 19.28 7.98 2.32
CA PRO A 157 20.72 8.15 2.52
C PRO A 157 21.47 6.82 2.51
N GLN A 158 20.95 5.82 3.24
CA GLN A 158 21.55 4.50 3.34
C GLN A 158 21.43 3.72 2.02
N LEU A 159 20.33 3.89 1.29
CA LEU A 159 20.15 3.32 -0.03
C LEU A 159 21.18 3.86 -1.02
N LEU A 160 21.43 5.18 -0.99
CA LEU A 160 22.44 5.81 -1.84
C LEU A 160 23.84 5.27 -1.51
N SER A 161 24.20 5.20 -0.22
CA SER A 161 25.46 4.61 0.20
C SER A 161 25.59 3.15 -0.24
N ALA A 162 24.55 2.34 -0.06
CA ALA A 162 24.54 0.94 -0.49
C ALA A 162 24.70 0.79 -2.01
N PHE A 163 24.13 1.69 -2.81
CA PHE A 163 24.33 1.69 -4.26
C PHE A 163 25.74 2.09 -4.69
N ILE A 164 26.41 2.95 -3.94
CA ILE A 164 27.79 3.38 -4.21
C ILE A 164 28.77 2.27 -3.79
N ASP A 165 28.60 1.74 -2.58
CA ASP A 165 29.57 0.87 -1.94
C ASP A 165 29.38 -0.62 -2.31
N ALA A 166 28.13 -1.05 -2.56
CA ALA A 166 27.77 -2.45 -2.70
C ALA A 166 26.64 -2.67 -3.74
N PHE A 167 26.85 -2.18 -4.96
CA PHE A 167 25.89 -2.39 -6.06
C PHE A 167 25.74 -3.88 -6.40
N THR A 168 24.64 -4.49 -5.97
CA THR A 168 24.32 -5.90 -6.21
C THR A 168 22.95 -6.07 -6.86
N ALA A 169 22.78 -7.15 -7.62
CA ALA A 169 21.48 -7.47 -8.23
C ALA A 169 20.36 -7.65 -7.18
N ASN A 170 20.71 -8.19 -6.01
CA ASN A 170 19.77 -8.35 -4.90
C ASN A 170 19.30 -6.99 -4.35
N LEU A 171 20.22 -6.03 -4.17
CA LEU A 171 19.87 -4.66 -3.77
C LEU A 171 18.89 -4.02 -4.76
N VAL A 172 19.18 -4.12 -6.07
CA VAL A 172 18.30 -3.57 -7.13
C VAL A 172 16.92 -4.21 -7.08
N TYR A 173 16.85 -5.54 -6.92
CA TYR A 173 15.59 -6.28 -6.85
C TYR A 173 14.73 -5.88 -5.65
N LEU A 174 15.30 -5.85 -4.44
CA LEU A 174 14.60 -5.45 -3.22
C LEU A 174 14.15 -3.98 -3.27
N THR A 175 15.01 -3.11 -3.81
CA THR A 175 14.65 -1.70 -4.06
C THR A 175 13.48 -1.60 -5.03
N ALA A 176 13.50 -2.35 -6.13
CA ALA A 176 12.42 -2.34 -7.11
C ALA A 176 11.08 -2.79 -6.50
N ILE A 177 11.07 -3.83 -5.66
CA ILE A 177 9.86 -4.27 -4.96
C ILE A 177 9.32 -3.16 -4.06
N TYR A 178 10.16 -2.60 -3.19
CA TYR A 178 9.72 -1.60 -2.22
C TYR A 178 9.18 -0.33 -2.90
N TYR A 179 9.90 0.20 -3.88
CA TYR A 179 9.49 1.43 -4.58
C TYR A 179 8.33 1.20 -5.55
N SER A 180 8.21 0.02 -6.17
CA SER A 180 7.03 -0.29 -7.00
C SER A 180 5.77 -0.44 -6.16
N GLY A 181 5.83 -1.10 -5.00
CA GLY A 181 4.73 -1.18 -4.03
C GLY A 181 4.33 0.21 -3.51
N THR A 182 5.31 1.05 -3.18
CA THR A 182 5.08 2.44 -2.76
C THR A 182 4.42 3.26 -3.87
N ALA A 183 4.93 3.18 -5.10
CA ALA A 183 4.37 3.88 -6.25
C ALA A 183 2.94 3.42 -6.59
N ALA A 184 2.66 2.12 -6.53
CA ALA A 184 1.33 1.56 -6.75
C ALA A 184 0.32 2.07 -5.72
N ASN A 185 0.70 2.15 -4.44
CA ASN A 185 -0.15 2.68 -3.37
C ASN A 185 -0.39 4.18 -3.49
N TRP A 186 0.63 4.93 -3.90
CA TRP A 186 0.49 6.36 -4.18
C TRP A 186 -0.43 6.61 -5.38
N PHE A 187 -0.27 5.84 -6.46
CA PHE A 187 -1.18 5.87 -7.60
C PHE A 187 -2.62 5.55 -7.19
N PHE A 188 -2.83 4.48 -6.41
CA PHE A 188 -4.17 4.13 -5.93
C PHE A 188 -4.76 5.25 -5.08
N THR A 189 -3.97 5.89 -4.21
CA THR A 189 -4.40 7.05 -3.41
C THR A 189 -4.91 8.19 -4.30
N PHE A 190 -4.17 8.54 -5.36
CA PHE A 190 -4.60 9.60 -6.29
C PHE A 190 -5.92 9.25 -6.98
N VAL A 191 -6.03 8.05 -7.55
CA VAL A 191 -7.26 7.63 -8.24
C VAL A 191 -8.44 7.59 -7.27
N LEU A 192 -8.22 7.13 -6.03
CA LEU A 192 -9.26 7.08 -5.00
C LEU A 192 -9.74 8.48 -4.60
N TRP A 193 -8.84 9.46 -4.51
CA TRP A 193 -9.17 10.87 -4.28
C TRP A 193 -10.00 11.46 -5.43
N HIS A 194 -9.59 11.24 -6.68
CA HIS A 194 -10.34 11.68 -7.86
C HIS A 194 -11.74 11.05 -7.93
N TYR A 195 -11.84 9.74 -7.65
CA TYR A 195 -13.13 9.07 -7.58
C TYR A 195 -14.04 9.63 -6.47
N PHE A 196 -13.46 9.95 -5.31
CA PHE A 196 -14.18 10.58 -4.20
C PHE A 196 -14.70 11.98 -4.55
N TRP A 197 -13.90 12.82 -5.21
CA TRP A 197 -14.34 14.16 -5.66
C TRP A 197 -15.43 14.06 -6.71
N ASN A 198 -15.33 13.11 -7.65
CA ASN A 198 -16.38 12.85 -8.62
C ASN A 198 -17.72 12.52 -7.94
N ILE A 199 -17.72 11.60 -6.98
CA ILE A 199 -18.94 11.24 -6.22
C ILE A 199 -19.50 12.45 -5.47
N LYS A 200 -18.64 13.29 -4.86
CA LYS A 200 -19.09 14.53 -4.22
C LYS A 200 -19.75 15.49 -5.21
N LYS A 201 -19.16 15.67 -6.40
CA LYS A 201 -19.70 16.51 -7.47
C LYS A 201 -21.06 15.99 -7.94
N THR A 202 -21.17 14.69 -8.25
CA THR A 202 -22.43 14.05 -8.64
C THR A 202 -23.51 14.23 -7.56
N LYS A 203 -23.17 14.07 -6.28
CA LYS A 203 -24.14 14.28 -5.19
C LYS A 203 -24.64 15.72 -5.08
N LYS A 204 -23.76 16.70 -5.30
CA LYS A 204 -24.15 18.14 -5.30
C LYS A 204 -25.11 18.43 -6.45
N LEU A 205 -24.81 17.91 -7.65
CA LEU A 205 -25.67 18.04 -8.83
C LEU A 205 -27.05 17.42 -8.59
N LEU A 206 -27.11 16.21 -8.00
CA LEU A 206 -28.37 15.54 -7.66
C LEU A 206 -29.20 16.28 -6.60
N ARG A 207 -28.57 17.12 -5.77
CA ARG A 207 -29.24 17.95 -4.75
C ARG A 207 -29.65 19.33 -5.25
N GLY A 208 -29.40 19.66 -6.53
CA GLY A 208 -29.73 20.97 -7.09
C GLY A 208 -28.92 22.13 -6.49
N SER A 209 -27.78 21.86 -5.85
CA SER A 209 -26.91 22.92 -5.32
C SER A 209 -25.94 23.40 -6.41
N PRO A 210 -25.82 24.72 -6.67
CA PRO A 210 -24.93 25.25 -7.71
C PRO A 210 -23.46 24.91 -7.42
N VAL A 211 -22.70 24.69 -8.50
CA VAL A 211 -21.29 24.28 -8.54
C VAL A 211 -20.37 25.40 -8.07
#